data_AF-A0A611UU91-F1
#
_entry.id   AF-A0A611UU91-F1
#
_cell.length_a   1.000
_cell.length_b   1.000
_cell.length_c   1.000
_cell.angle_alpha   90.00
_cell.angle_beta   90.00
_cell.angle_gamma   90.00
#
_symmetry.space_group_name_H-M   'P 1'
#
loop_
_entity.id
_entity.type
_entity.pdbx_description
1 polymer ?
#
loop_
_entity_poly.entity_id
_entity_poly.type
_entity_poly.pdbx_seq_one_letter_code
_entity_poly.pdbx_strand_id
1 'polypeptide(L)' 'MKDRPHREAMAEQFRADPTYAAELLAEVRRDGNPDELAILLRQMHEAFGDDCTRSGSATRQL' A
#
# COMPACT_ATOMS: atom_id res chain seq x y z
N MET A 1 10.36 10.62 -19.03
CA MET A 1 9.29 10.98 -18.08
C MET A 1 9.60 10.24 -16.80
N LYS A 2 9.59 10.90 -15.63
CA LYS A 2 9.72 10.19 -14.35
C LYS A 2 8.35 9.56 -14.10
N ASP A 3 8.09 8.42 -14.72
CA ASP A 3 6.99 7.57 -14.31
C ASP A 3 7.20 7.32 -12.81
N ARG A 4 6.21 7.71 -12.01
CA ARG A 4 6.21 7.33 -10.59
C ARG A 4 6.39 5.81 -10.57
N PRO A 5 7.24 5.25 -9.70
CA PRO A 5 7.35 3.81 -9.62
C PRO A 5 5.94 3.26 -9.38
N HIS A 6 5.50 2.35 -10.25
CA HIS A 6 4.12 1.85 -10.32
C HIS A 6 3.54 1.43 -8.95
N ARG A 7 4.42 1.06 -8.01
CA ARG A 7 4.07 0.76 -6.61
C ARG A 7 3.56 1.96 -5.82
N GLU A 8 4.18 3.13 -5.93
CA GLU A 8 3.74 4.37 -5.26
C GLU A 8 2.37 4.83 -5.78
N ALA A 9 2.17 4.75 -7.11
CA ALA A 9 0.89 5.10 -7.72
C ALA A 9 -0.26 4.18 -7.25
N MET A 10 0.00 2.87 -7.16
CA MET A 10 -1.00 1.93 -6.63
C MET A 10 -1.24 2.13 -5.14
N ALA A 11 -0.20 2.47 -4.37
CA ALA A 11 -0.36 2.78 -2.95
C ALA A 11 -1.23 4.02 -2.73
N GLU A 12 -1.08 5.07 -3.53
CA GLU A 12 -1.96 6.25 -3.52
C GLU A 12 -3.42 5.85 -3.82
N GLN A 13 -3.65 5.00 -4.83
CA GLN A 13 -4.99 4.54 -5.16
C GLN A 13 -5.62 3.71 -4.05
N PHE A 14 -4.87 2.82 -3.40
CA PHE A 14 -5.38 2.02 -2.29
C PHE A 14 -5.71 2.86 -1.05
N ARG A 15 -4.96 3.94 -0.80
CA ARG A 15 -5.31 4.90 0.25
C ARG A 15 -6.57 5.71 -0.09
N ALA A 16 -6.76 6.02 -1.37
CA ALA A 16 -7.92 6.77 -1.85
C ALA A 16 -9.21 5.93 -1.86
N ASP A 17 -9.10 4.64 -2.16
CA ASP A 17 -10.21 3.69 -2.16
C ASP A 17 -9.82 2.35 -1.50
N PRO A 18 -9.98 2.25 -0.17
CA PRO A 18 -9.71 1.02 0.57
C PRO A 18 -10.67 -0.13 0.21
N THR A 19 -11.87 0.17 -0.28
CA THR A 19 -12.84 -0.86 -0.70
C THR A 19 -12.36 -1.55 -1.97
N TYR A 20 -11.94 -0.76 -2.97
CA TYR A 20 -11.30 -1.29 -4.18
C TYR A 20 -10.08 -2.16 -3.86
N ALA A 21 -9.22 -1.72 -2.93
CA ALA A 21 -8.06 -2.50 -2.53
C ALA A 21 -8.45 -3.88 -1.94
N ALA A 22 -9.51 -3.92 -1.12
CA ALA A 22 -10.00 -5.16 -0.53
C ALA A 22 -10.63 -6.11 -1.58
N GLU A 23 -11.38 -5.57 -2.54
CA GLU A 23 -11.96 -6.34 -3.64
C GLU A 23 -10.88 -6.95 -4.53
N LEU A 24 -9.87 -6.16 -4.90
CA LEU A 24 -8.72 -6.62 -5.69
C LEU A 24 -7.94 -7.73 -4.96
N LEU A 25 -7.77 -7.62 -3.64
CA LEU A 25 -7.15 -8.67 -2.84
C LEU A 25 -7.96 -9.96 -2.83
N ALA A 26 -9.29 -9.88 -2.78
CA ALA A 26 -10.16 -11.05 -2.84
C ALA A 26 -10.07 -11.74 -4.21
N GLU A 27 -10.00 -10.97 -5.29
CA GLU A 27 -9.85 -11.46 -6.66
C GLU A 27 -8.50 -12.17 -6.87
N VAL A 28 -7.38 -11.52 -6.53
CA VAL A 28 -6.05 -12.10 -6.70
C VAL A 28 -5.86 -13.37 -5.86
N ARG A 29 -6.47 -13.43 -4.67
CA ARG A 29 -6.49 -14.66 -3.86
C ARG A 29 -7.29 -15.79 -4.50
N ARG A 30 -8.37 -15.47 -5.21
CA ARG A 30 -9.22 -16.44 -5.91
C ARG A 30 -8.51 -17.03 -7.12
N ASP A 31 -7.78 -16.20 -7.87
CA ASP A 31 -7.02 -16.64 -9.05
C ASP A 31 -5.82 -17.50 -8.68
N GLY A 32 -5.31 -17.36 -7.45
CA GLY A 32 -4.30 -18.25 -6.89
C GLY A 32 -2.89 -18.03 -7.46
N ASN A 33 -2.64 -16.88 -8.09
CA ASN A 33 -1.32 -16.52 -8.59
C ASN A 33 -0.43 -15.97 -7.45
N PRO A 34 0.61 -16.70 -7.02
CA PRO A 34 1.45 -16.28 -5.91
C PRO A 34 2.29 -15.03 -6.21
N ASP A 35 2.68 -14.81 -7.47
CA ASP A 35 3.52 -13.67 -7.86
C ASP A 35 2.71 -12.36 -7.81
N GLU A 36 1.48 -12.40 -8.32
CA GLU A 36 0.55 -11.27 -8.26
C GLU A 36 0.15 -10.94 -6.82
N LEU A 37 -0.13 -11.96 -6.00
CA LEU A 37 -0.42 -11.77 -4.58
C LEU A 37 0.76 -11.11 -3.86
N ALA A 38 2.00 -11.54 -4.14
CA ALA A 38 3.18 -10.94 -3.55
C ALA A 38 3.39 -9.48 -3.99
N ILE A 39 3.06 -9.13 -5.24
CA ILE A 39 3.10 -7.75 -5.73
C ILE A 39 2.05 -6.89 -5.01
N LEU A 40 0.81 -7.37 -4.95
CA LEU A 40 -0.30 -6.65 -4.34
C LEU A 40 -0.06 -6.40 -2.84
N LEU A 41 0.42 -7.41 -2.11
CA LEU A 41 0.74 -7.26 -0.69
C LEU A 41 1.83 -6.22 -0.43
N ARG A 42 2.83 -6.09 -1.31
CA ARG A 42 3.85 -5.03 -1.21
C ARG A 42 3.26 -3.64 -1.42
N GLN A 43 2.35 -3.49 -2.38
CA GLN A 43 1.67 -2.21 -2.63
C GLN A 43 0.72 -1.84 -1.48
N MET A 44 0.04 -2.83 -0.87
CA MET A 44 -0.77 -2.61 0.33
C MET A 44 0.07 -2.26 1.56
N HIS A 45 1.24 -2.90 1.73
CA HIS A 45 2.18 -2.52 2.78
C HIS A 45 2.64 -1.07 2.59
N GLU A 46 2.94 -0.64 1.37
CA GLU A 46 3.26 0.76 1.10
C GLU A 46 2.08 1.67 1.45
N ALA A 47 0.85 1.29 1.06
CA ALA A 47 -0.36 2.06 1.34
C ALA A 47 -0.67 2.22 2.83
N PHE A 48 -0.53 1.16 3.63
CA PHE A 48 -1.07 1.08 5.00
C PHE A 48 -0.02 0.79 6.09
N GLY A 49 1.24 0.54 5.74
CA GLY A 49 2.29 0.11 6.67
C GLY A 49 3.01 1.22 7.44
N ASP A 50 2.78 2.49 7.11
CA ASP A 50 3.53 3.64 7.65
C ASP A 50 3.05 4.14 9.03
N ASP A 51 1.98 3.58 9.60
CA ASP A 51 1.44 4.03 10.89
C ASP A 51 2.38 3.77 12.08
N CYS A 52 3.45 2.96 11.92
CA CYS A 52 4.35 2.61 13.02
C CYS A 52 5.57 3.55 13.18
N THR A 53 5.95 4.35 12.18
CA THR A 53 7.22 5.11 12.23
C THR A 53 7.06 6.62 12.40
N ARG A 54 5.83 7.18 12.36
CA ARG A 54 5.58 8.61 12.58
C ARG A 54 5.13 8.99 14.00
N SER A 55 5.25 8.08 14.96
CA SER A 55 5.13 8.40 16.38
C SER A 55 6.51 8.46 17.04
N GLY A 56 7.42 9.25 16.45
CA GLY A 56 8.76 9.53 16.97
C GLY A 56 9.00 11.02 17.06
N SER A 57 8.84 11.57 18.27
CA SER A 57 9.46 12.81 18.76
C SER A 57 9.38 14.09 17.89
N ALA A 58 8.37 14.92 18.15
CA ALA A 58 8.55 16.37 18.15
C ALA A 58 8.45 16.86 19.60
N THR A 59 9.44 16.53 20.42
CA THR A 59 9.68 17.22 21.70
C THR A 59 10.12 18.63 21.33
N ARG A 60 9.13 19.54 21.25
CA ARG A 60 9.37 20.95 21.07
C ARG A 60 9.94 21.48 22.39
N GLN A 61 11.24 21.73 22.36
CA GLN A 61 12.04 22.36 23.40
C GLN A 61 11.38 23.67 23.87
N LEU A 62 11.11 23.78 25.17
CA LEU A 62 10.91 25.01 25.92
C LEU A 62 11.71 24.89 27.22
#